data_AF-A0A4Y2DY85-F1
#
_entry.id   AF-A0A4Y2DY85-F1
#
_cell.length_a   1.000
_cell.length_b   1.000
_cell.length_c   1.000
_cell.angle_alpha   90.00
_cell.angle_beta   90.00
_cell.angle_gamma   90.00
#
_symmetry.space_group_name_H-M   'P 1'
#
loop_
_entity.id
_entity.type
_entity.pdbx_description
1 polymer ?
#
loop_
_entity_poly.entity_id
_entity_poly.type
_entity_poly.pdbx_seq_one_letter_code
_entity_poly.pdbx_strand_id
1 'polypeptide(L)'
;MDGLLKELRIAHEPNEWRLFRDALKLSLKAVLLNNGNEIPSIPVAPAVYMKETYHNLKQLLEMINYSKYGQQICADLKVMSFLMGLQLRYTKYCCFLCLWDSRAIALHYIKIDWPQRASFKPGEMNVRHPLLAEPHKIIIPPLHIKLGLVKNLVKAMDKNGPAFKYRHEKFPRLSVAKIKEGVFVGTQIKQLFRVSKFETSSK
;
A
#
# COMPACT_ATOMS: atom_id res chain seq x y z
N MET A 1 2.30 23.46 -6.37
CA MET A 1 1.53 22.74 -7.40
C MET A 1 0.97 23.68 -8.45
N ASP A 2 0.25 24.75 -8.07
CA ASP A 2 -0.36 25.70 -9.03
C ASP A 2 0.59 26.18 -10.13
N GLY A 3 1.80 26.66 -9.77
CA GLY A 3 2.78 27.10 -10.77
C GLY A 3 3.23 26.01 -11.74
N LEU A 4 3.38 24.77 -11.27
CA LEU A 4 3.76 23.62 -12.10
C LEU A 4 2.65 23.26 -13.09
N LEU A 5 1.39 23.18 -12.62
CA LEU A 5 0.26 22.82 -13.48
C LEU A 5 -0.04 23.92 -14.49
N LYS A 6 0.12 25.19 -14.09
CA LYS A 6 0.02 26.34 -14.99
C LYS A 6 1.05 26.26 -16.13
N GLU A 7 2.31 25.93 -15.82
CA GLU A 7 3.37 25.79 -16.83
C GLU A 7 3.07 24.64 -17.81
N LEU A 8 2.49 23.55 -17.30
CA LEU A 8 2.05 22.41 -18.11
C LEU A 8 0.74 22.67 -18.87
N ARG A 9 0.12 23.85 -18.72
CA ARG A 9 -1.17 24.22 -19.30
C ARG A 9 -2.31 23.28 -18.92
N ILE A 10 -2.28 22.80 -17.68
CA ILE A 10 -3.29 21.90 -17.10
C ILE A 10 -4.11 22.68 -16.08
N ALA A 11 -5.44 22.61 -16.19
CA ALA A 11 -6.33 23.17 -15.19
C ALA A 11 -6.14 22.44 -13.85
N HIS A 12 -5.95 23.19 -12.77
CA HIS A 12 -5.78 22.59 -11.46
C HIS A 12 -7.13 22.39 -10.77
N GLU A 13 -7.72 21.22 -10.98
CA GLU A 13 -8.94 20.78 -10.29
C GLU A 13 -8.61 19.67 -9.26
N PRO A 14 -8.39 19.98 -7.97
CA PRO A 14 -7.88 19.00 -7.00
C PRO A 14 -8.68 17.69 -6.94
N ASN A 15 -10.00 17.74 -7.16
CA ASN A 15 -10.86 16.55 -7.14
C ASN A 15 -10.59 15.58 -8.30
N GLU A 16 -10.00 16.05 -9.40
CA GLU A 16 -9.62 15.22 -10.55
C GLU A 16 -8.27 14.52 -10.36
N TRP A 17 -7.54 14.83 -9.29
CA TRP A 17 -6.20 14.33 -9.05
C TRP A 17 -6.08 13.58 -7.73
N ARG A 18 -5.28 12.51 -7.74
CA ARG A 18 -4.89 11.76 -6.55
C ARG A 18 -3.41 11.89 -6.34
N LEU A 19 -2.99 12.07 -5.10
CA LEU A 19 -1.59 12.02 -4.74
C LEU A 19 -1.19 10.55 -4.56
N PHE A 20 -0.38 10.05 -5.48
CA PHE A 20 0.25 8.74 -5.35
C PHE A 20 1.63 8.86 -4.71
N ARG A 21 1.85 8.01 -3.71
CA ARG A 21 3.11 7.87 -2.99
C ARG A 21 3.55 6.42 -3.07
N ASP A 22 4.63 6.20 -3.82
CA ASP A 22 5.36 4.94 -3.76
C ASP A 22 6.67 5.18 -3.01
N ALA A 23 6.94 4.27 -2.10
CA ALA A 23 8.00 4.39 -1.14
C ALA A 23 9.08 3.37 -1.51
N LEU A 24 10.25 3.88 -1.89
CA LEU A 24 11.43 3.09 -2.15
C LEU A 24 12.45 3.37 -1.04
N LYS A 25 13.21 2.35 -0.64
CA LYS A 25 14.18 2.40 0.46
C LYS A 25 15.13 3.62 0.45
N LEU A 26 15.42 4.16 -0.74
CA LEU A 26 16.37 5.25 -0.96
C LEU A 26 15.76 6.50 -1.60
N SER A 27 14.46 6.52 -1.89
CA SER A 27 13.85 7.69 -2.53
C SER A 27 12.39 7.84 -2.13
N LEU A 28 11.98 9.07 -1.88
CA LEU A 28 10.61 9.44 -1.66
C LEU A 28 10.10 10.14 -2.92
N LYS A 29 9.04 9.60 -3.53
CA LYS A 29 8.42 10.19 -4.72
C LYS A 29 6.95 10.48 -4.43
N ALA A 30 6.51 11.66 -4.84
CA ALA A 30 5.10 11.99 -4.90
C ALA A 30 4.73 12.37 -6.33
N VAL A 31 3.64 11.78 -6.80
CA VAL A 31 3.16 11.89 -8.18
C VAL A 31 1.67 12.18 -8.13
N LEU A 32 1.21 13.12 -8.93
CA LEU A 32 -0.22 13.33 -9.17
C LEU A 32 -0.69 12.37 -10.26
N LEU A 33 -1.75 11.62 -9.96
CA LEU A 33 -2.45 10.75 -10.90
C LEU A 33 -3.80 11.37 -11.23
N ASN A 34 -4.06 11.58 -12.51
CA ASN A 34 -5.37 12.03 -12.97
C ASN A 34 -6.38 10.87 -12.89
N ASN A 35 -7.57 11.17 -12.40
CA ASN A 35 -8.69 10.23 -12.35
C ASN A 35 -9.05 9.83 -13.79
N GLY A 36 -9.18 8.52 -14.05
CA GLY A 36 -9.42 8.01 -15.41
C GLY A 36 -8.15 7.79 -16.24
N ASN A 37 -7.00 8.29 -15.79
CA ASN A 37 -5.71 8.22 -16.51
C ASN A 37 -5.76 8.86 -17.91
N GLU A 38 -6.56 9.90 -18.10
CA GLU A 38 -6.65 10.63 -19.37
C GLU A 38 -5.44 11.55 -19.55
N ILE A 39 -4.92 12.07 -18.43
CA ILE A 39 -3.73 12.92 -18.38
C ILE A 39 -2.55 12.11 -17.81
N PRO A 40 -1.32 12.26 -18.35
CA PRO A 40 -0.15 11.59 -17.81
C PRO A 40 0.10 11.96 -16.35
N SER A 41 0.72 11.02 -15.62
CA SER A 41 1.10 11.23 -14.22
C SER A 41 2.15 12.34 -14.09
N ILE A 42 1.97 13.26 -13.14
CA ILE A 42 2.85 14.43 -12.97
C ILE A 42 3.68 14.27 -11.69
N PRO A 43 5.02 14.14 -11.79
CA PRO A 43 5.88 14.16 -10.62
C PRO A 43 5.84 15.53 -9.95
N VAL A 44 5.48 15.59 -8.66
CA VAL A 44 5.40 16.87 -7.92
C VAL A 44 6.50 17.03 -6.88
N ALA A 45 7.05 15.92 -6.39
CA ALA A 45 8.18 15.95 -5.46
C ALA A 45 9.05 14.70 -5.62
N PRO A 46 10.04 14.72 -6.53
CA PRO A 46 11.06 13.69 -6.58
C PRO A 46 12.18 14.01 -5.56
N ALA A 47 12.33 13.19 -4.52
CA ALA A 47 13.44 13.31 -3.57
C ALA A 47 14.30 12.04 -3.58
N VAL A 48 15.51 12.16 -4.12
CA VAL A 48 16.53 11.10 -4.08
C VAL A 48 17.25 11.16 -2.73
N TYR A 49 17.61 10.01 -2.16
CA TYR A 49 18.28 9.86 -0.87
C TYR A 49 17.46 10.28 0.36
N MET A 50 16.13 10.44 0.21
CA MET A 50 15.24 10.70 1.33
C MET A 50 14.59 9.40 1.82
N LYS A 51 14.89 9.02 3.06
CA LYS A 51 14.28 7.85 3.70
C LYS A 51 12.82 8.10 4.03
N GLU A 52 12.03 7.04 4.03
CA GLU A 52 10.64 7.06 4.50
C GLU A 52 10.59 7.17 6.02
N THR A 53 10.37 8.38 6.51
CA THR A 53 10.12 8.67 7.91
C THR A 53 8.90 9.58 8.01
N TYR A 54 8.24 9.59 9.18
CA TYR A 54 7.15 10.51 9.46
C TYR A 54 7.54 11.98 9.17
N HIS A 55 8.72 12.41 9.65
CA HIS A 55 9.20 13.78 9.49
C HIS A 55 9.44 14.14 8.02
N ASN A 56 10.08 13.25 7.26
CA ASN A 56 10.31 13.48 5.84
C ASN A 56 9.01 13.51 5.04
N LEU A 57 8.04 12.67 5.42
CA LEU A 57 6.73 12.67 4.80
C LEU A 57 5.97 13.97 5.08
N LYS A 58 6.01 14.45 6.33
CA LYS A 58 5.45 15.73 6.75
C LYS A 58 6.04 16.89 5.96
N GLN A 59 7.36 16.99 5.93
CA GLN A 59 8.08 18.03 5.18
C GLN A 59 7.71 18.00 3.70
N LEU A 60 7.57 16.83 3.09
CA LEU A 60 7.16 16.74 1.69
C LEU A 60 5.72 17.22 1.47
N LEU A 61 4.78 16.88 2.36
CA LEU A 61 3.39 17.35 2.26
C LEU A 61 3.30 18.87 2.41
N GLU A 62 4.12 19.45 3.28
CA GLU A 62 4.26 20.91 3.43
C GLU A 62 4.82 21.55 2.15
N MET A 63 5.89 21.01 1.56
CA MET A 63 6.48 21.54 0.32
C MET A 63 5.51 21.55 -0.86
N ILE A 64 4.60 20.58 -0.95
CA ILE A 64 3.59 20.54 -2.01
C ILE A 64 2.30 21.28 -1.64
N ASN A 65 2.24 21.93 -0.48
CA ASN A 65 1.05 22.59 0.08
C ASN A 65 -0.19 21.69 0.10
N TYR A 66 -0.03 20.43 0.54
CA TYR A 66 -1.11 19.44 0.51
C TYR A 66 -2.37 19.90 1.26
N SER A 67 -2.21 20.62 2.37
CA SER A 67 -3.33 21.18 3.16
C SER A 67 -4.23 22.11 2.35
N LYS A 68 -3.71 22.79 1.31
CA LYS A 68 -4.49 23.66 0.44
C LYS A 68 -5.42 22.87 -0.49
N TYR A 69 -4.98 21.71 -0.99
CA TYR A 69 -5.67 20.98 -2.06
C TYR A 69 -6.47 19.78 -1.54
N GLY A 70 -6.01 19.11 -0.48
CA GLY A 70 -6.75 18.02 0.17
C GLY A 70 -7.12 16.86 -0.75
N GLN A 71 -6.28 16.59 -1.76
CA GLN A 71 -6.44 15.49 -2.73
C GLN A 71 -6.46 14.13 -2.02
N GLN A 72 -7.12 13.13 -2.58
CA GLN A 72 -7.03 11.78 -2.02
C GLN A 72 -5.60 11.22 -2.17
N ILE A 73 -5.11 10.50 -1.15
CA ILE A 73 -3.78 9.90 -1.14
C ILE A 73 -3.91 8.39 -1.36
N CYS A 74 -3.21 7.89 -2.37
CA CYS A 74 -2.99 6.46 -2.59
C CYS A 74 -1.53 6.13 -2.31
N ALA A 75 -1.27 5.18 -1.41
CA ALA A 75 0.09 4.82 -1.01
C ALA A 75 0.19 3.36 -0.58
N ASP A 76 1.42 2.86 -0.39
CA ASP A 76 1.60 1.59 0.30
C ASP A 76 1.21 1.66 1.79
N LEU A 77 1.01 0.50 2.41
CA LEU A 77 0.55 0.39 3.80
C LEU A 77 1.52 1.01 4.81
N LYS A 78 2.81 1.07 4.52
CA LYS A 78 3.81 1.65 5.43
C LYS A 78 3.72 3.18 5.39
N VAL A 79 3.58 3.78 4.21
CA VAL A 79 3.33 5.23 4.09
C VAL A 79 1.99 5.59 4.71
N MET A 80 0.95 4.79 4.50
CA MET A 80 -0.35 5.00 5.17
C MET A 80 -0.21 5.02 6.69
N SER A 81 0.57 4.09 7.24
CA SER A 81 0.82 4.05 8.69
C SER A 81 1.49 5.35 9.17
N PHE A 82 2.44 5.91 8.41
CA PHE A 82 3.01 7.22 8.73
C PHE A 82 2.01 8.36 8.62
N LEU A 83 1.17 8.38 7.58
CA LEU A 83 0.13 9.40 7.41
C LEU A 83 -0.88 9.38 8.57
N MET A 84 -1.17 8.19 9.07
CA MET A 84 -2.06 7.94 10.21
C MET A 84 -1.34 8.06 11.56
N GLY A 85 -0.07 8.48 11.58
CA GLY A 85 0.70 8.69 12.80
C GLY A 85 1.03 7.41 13.58
N LEU A 86 0.83 6.24 12.98
CA LEU A 86 1.03 4.95 13.64
C LEU A 86 2.51 4.63 13.86
N GLN A 87 2.79 4.01 15.00
CA GLN A 87 4.08 3.42 15.28
C GLN A 87 4.31 2.20 14.38
N LEU A 88 5.32 2.31 13.52
CA LEU A 88 5.86 1.15 12.81
C LEU A 88 6.62 0.23 13.77
N ARG A 89 6.60 -1.08 13.44
CA ARG A 89 7.22 -2.26 14.10
C ARG A 89 6.12 -3.30 14.39
N TYR A 90 6.49 -4.36 15.10
CA TYR A 90 5.57 -5.38 15.59
C TYR A 90 4.74 -4.82 16.77
N THR A 91 3.81 -3.93 16.45
CA THR A 91 2.94 -3.24 17.40
C THR A 91 1.60 -3.97 17.54
N LYS A 92 0.95 -3.80 18.70
CA LYS A 92 -0.29 -4.50 19.04
C LYS A 92 -1.43 -4.11 18.09
N TYR A 93 -1.67 -2.81 17.94
CA TYR A 93 -2.74 -2.25 17.11
C TYR A 93 -2.15 -1.59 15.87
N CYS A 94 -1.66 -2.41 14.92
CA CYS A 94 -0.97 -1.92 13.72
C CYS A 94 -1.91 -1.48 12.58
N CYS A 95 -3.19 -1.82 12.63
CA CYS A 95 -4.16 -1.44 11.61
C CYS A 95 -4.68 -0.01 11.86
N PHE A 96 -4.77 0.80 10.81
CA PHE A 96 -5.36 2.14 10.89
C PHE A 96 -6.89 2.14 10.74
N LEU A 97 -7.49 1.05 10.26
CA LEU A 97 -8.95 0.95 10.11
C LEU A 97 -9.63 0.39 11.37
N CYS A 98 -8.98 -0.54 12.06
CA CYS A 98 -9.55 -1.25 13.20
C CYS A 98 -8.49 -1.52 14.28
N LEU A 99 -8.96 -1.91 15.46
CA LEU A 99 -8.15 -2.31 16.61
C LEU A 99 -7.81 -3.80 16.56
N TRP A 100 -7.36 -4.26 15.40
CA TRP A 100 -6.86 -5.63 15.23
C TRP A 100 -5.67 -5.86 16.16
N ASP A 101 -5.79 -6.86 17.04
CA ASP A 101 -4.77 -7.22 18.01
C ASP A 101 -3.80 -8.25 17.42
N SER A 102 -2.64 -7.76 16.97
CA SER A 102 -1.60 -8.61 16.39
C SER A 102 -1.04 -9.66 17.34
N ARG A 103 -1.27 -9.50 18.65
CA ARG A 103 -0.79 -10.43 19.69
C ARG A 103 -1.83 -11.50 20.05
N ALA A 104 -3.09 -11.33 19.66
CA ALA A 104 -4.16 -12.28 19.91
C ALA A 104 -4.17 -13.44 18.89
N ILE A 105 -3.07 -14.19 18.81
CA ILE A 105 -2.82 -15.23 17.79
C ILE A 105 -3.98 -16.24 17.70
N ALA A 106 -4.50 -16.68 18.86
CA ALA A 106 -5.61 -17.62 18.92
C ALA A 106 -6.91 -17.11 18.25
N LEU A 107 -7.07 -15.77 18.13
CA LEU A 107 -8.25 -15.14 17.57
C LEU A 107 -8.07 -14.73 16.10
N HIS A 108 -6.87 -14.78 15.53
CA HIS A 108 -6.56 -14.21 14.20
C HIS A 108 -7.42 -14.75 13.06
N TYR A 109 -7.85 -16.01 13.13
CA TYR A 109 -8.66 -16.67 12.11
C TYR A 109 -10.08 -17.00 12.57
N ILE A 110 -10.43 -16.65 13.81
CA ILE A 110 -11.75 -16.90 14.39
C ILE A 110 -12.54 -15.59 14.47
N LYS A 111 -11.87 -14.52 14.89
CA LYS A 111 -12.48 -13.20 15.03
C LYS A 111 -12.35 -12.42 13.73
N ILE A 112 -13.48 -12.27 13.06
CA ILE A 112 -13.61 -11.51 11.81
C ILE A 112 -13.73 -10.01 12.13
N ASP A 113 -14.62 -9.65 13.05
CA ASP A 113 -14.92 -8.26 13.36
C ASP A 113 -14.09 -7.74 14.53
N TRP A 114 -13.20 -6.80 14.21
CA TRP A 114 -12.43 -6.05 15.20
C TRP A 114 -13.01 -4.65 15.36
N PRO A 115 -13.00 -4.07 16.58
CA PRO A 115 -13.55 -2.74 16.80
C PRO A 115 -12.93 -1.73 15.84
N GLN A 116 -13.75 -0.86 15.25
CA GLN A 116 -13.26 0.19 14.37
C GLN A 116 -12.34 1.15 15.14
N ARG A 117 -11.27 1.62 14.50
CA ARG A 117 -10.41 2.65 15.08
C ARG A 117 -11.08 4.02 14.90
N ALA A 118 -11.59 4.57 16.00
CA ALA A 118 -12.19 5.91 16.02
C ALA A 118 -11.20 7.02 16.40
N SER A 119 -10.20 6.71 17.24
CA SER A 119 -9.22 7.70 17.75
C SER A 119 -7.84 7.53 17.10
N PHE A 120 -7.24 8.67 16.75
CA PHE A 120 -5.84 8.80 16.33
C PHE A 120 -5.09 9.77 17.27
N LYS A 121 -5.44 9.79 18.55
CA LYS A 121 -4.74 10.61 19.55
C LYS A 121 -3.36 10.01 19.85
N PRO A 122 -2.26 10.78 19.75
CA PRO A 122 -0.93 10.29 20.12
C PRO A 122 -0.89 9.74 21.55
N GLY A 123 -0.24 8.59 21.72
CA GLY A 123 -0.18 7.85 22.99
C GLY A 123 -1.21 6.72 23.11
N GLU A 124 -2.27 6.74 22.31
CA GLU A 124 -3.31 5.71 22.34
C GLU A 124 -3.10 4.67 21.24
N MET A 125 -3.33 3.40 21.54
CA MET A 125 -3.49 2.32 20.54
C MET A 125 -2.45 2.33 19.42
N ASN A 126 -1.18 2.51 19.81
CA ASN A 126 0.00 2.59 18.94
C ASN A 126 0.08 3.79 17.98
N VAL A 127 -0.69 4.84 18.23
CA VAL A 127 -0.50 6.14 17.58
C VAL A 127 0.66 6.86 18.27
N ARG A 128 1.69 7.22 17.51
CA ARG A 128 2.89 7.91 18.00
C ARG A 128 2.92 9.38 17.64
N HIS A 129 2.36 9.74 16.49
CA HIS A 129 2.42 11.07 15.93
C HIS A 129 1.02 11.57 15.55
N PRO A 130 0.84 12.90 15.41
CA PRO A 130 -0.39 13.45 14.84
C PRO A 130 -0.64 12.96 13.41
N LEU A 131 -1.89 13.09 12.95
CA LEU A 131 -2.25 12.79 11.57
C LEU A 131 -1.59 13.80 10.61
N LEU A 132 -1.08 13.29 9.48
CA LEU A 132 -0.61 14.10 8.36
C LEU A 132 -1.65 14.27 7.26
N ALA A 133 -2.67 13.40 7.25
CA ALA A 133 -3.79 13.45 6.34
C ALA A 133 -5.04 12.89 7.04
N GLU A 134 -6.21 13.33 6.58
CA GLU A 134 -7.48 12.86 7.12
C GLU A 134 -7.76 11.41 6.70
N PRO A 135 -8.27 10.54 7.60
CA PRO A 135 -8.45 9.12 7.28
C PRO A 135 -9.30 8.85 6.04
N HIS A 136 -10.35 9.65 5.81
CA HIS A 136 -11.24 9.49 4.65
C HIS A 136 -10.61 9.94 3.31
N LYS A 137 -9.44 10.59 3.35
CA LYS A 137 -8.66 10.92 2.14
C LYS A 137 -7.72 9.79 1.72
N ILE A 138 -7.55 8.76 2.55
CA ILE A 138 -6.66 7.63 2.25
C ILE A 138 -7.38 6.58 1.41
N ILE A 139 -6.83 6.27 0.24
CA ILE A 139 -7.28 5.17 -0.62
C ILE A 139 -6.34 4.00 -0.48
N ILE A 140 -6.88 2.83 -0.11
CA ILE A 140 -6.11 1.59 -0.07
C ILE A 140 -6.04 1.00 -1.48
N PRO A 141 -4.87 0.94 -2.13
CA PRO A 141 -4.75 0.36 -3.46
C PRO A 141 -5.02 -1.15 -3.41
N PRO A 142 -6.05 -1.67 -4.12
CA PRO A 142 -6.38 -3.09 -4.11
C PRO A 142 -5.22 -4.00 -4.53
N LEU A 143 -4.30 -3.46 -5.33
CA LEU A 143 -3.12 -4.18 -5.79
C LEU A 143 -2.20 -4.60 -4.62
N HIS A 144 -1.91 -3.71 -3.67
CA HIS A 144 -1.01 -4.03 -2.54
C HIS A 144 -1.62 -5.10 -1.62
N ILE A 145 -2.94 -5.07 -1.41
CA ILE A 145 -3.66 -6.12 -0.68
C ILE A 145 -3.53 -7.46 -1.42
N LYS A 146 -3.85 -7.48 -2.73
CA LYS A 146 -3.77 -8.71 -3.54
C LYS A 146 -2.36 -9.30 -3.55
N LEU A 147 -1.33 -8.47 -3.70
CA LEU A 147 0.07 -8.91 -3.65
C LEU A 147 0.41 -9.56 -2.31
N GLY A 148 -0.01 -8.95 -1.19
CA GLY A 148 0.20 -9.49 0.15
C GLY A 148 -0.51 -10.82 0.39
N LEU A 149 -1.79 -10.93 -0.02
CA LEU A 149 -2.57 -12.16 0.13
C LEU A 149 -1.98 -13.32 -0.68
N VAL A 150 -1.62 -13.07 -1.94
CA VAL A 150 -0.98 -14.10 -2.78
C VAL A 150 0.34 -14.55 -2.20
N LYS A 151 1.12 -13.61 -1.67
CA LYS A 151 2.37 -13.93 -0.98
C LYS A 151 2.14 -14.89 0.19
N ASN A 152 1.18 -14.59 1.05
CA ASN A 152 0.85 -15.42 2.20
C ASN A 152 0.31 -16.80 1.80
N LEU A 153 -0.58 -16.85 0.81
CA LEU A 153 -1.10 -18.09 0.24
C LEU A 153 0.04 -18.99 -0.24
N VAL A 154 0.94 -18.43 -1.05
CA VAL A 154 2.05 -19.18 -1.62
C VAL A 154 3.02 -19.64 -0.53
N LYS A 155 3.24 -18.82 0.51
CA LYS A 155 4.06 -19.19 1.65
C LYS A 155 3.50 -20.36 2.45
N ALA A 156 2.19 -20.38 2.69
CA ALA A 156 1.51 -21.43 3.45
C ALA A 156 1.38 -22.76 2.69
N MET A 157 1.52 -22.76 1.37
CA MET A 157 1.39 -23.97 0.56
C MET A 157 2.54 -24.96 0.70
N ASP A 158 2.21 -26.23 0.55
CA ASP A 158 3.17 -27.31 0.37
C ASP A 158 4.06 -27.03 -0.85
N LYS A 159 5.38 -26.99 -0.60
CA LYS A 159 6.39 -26.69 -1.62
C LYS A 159 6.65 -27.88 -2.55
N ASN A 160 6.23 -29.08 -2.15
CA ASN A 160 6.34 -30.29 -2.94
C ASN A 160 5.02 -30.67 -3.63
N GLY A 161 3.93 -29.98 -3.28
CA GLY A 161 2.59 -30.25 -3.78
C GLY A 161 2.39 -29.87 -5.26
N PRO A 162 1.36 -30.44 -5.91
CA PRO A 162 1.09 -30.25 -7.33
C PRO A 162 0.86 -28.78 -7.72
N ALA A 163 0.23 -27.99 -6.86
CA ALA A 163 0.01 -26.57 -7.11
C ALA A 163 1.30 -25.73 -7.07
N PHE A 164 2.32 -26.13 -6.30
CA PHE A 164 3.63 -25.47 -6.34
C PHE A 164 4.36 -25.81 -7.65
N LYS A 165 4.34 -27.09 -8.04
CA LYS A 165 4.91 -27.56 -9.31
C LYS A 165 4.29 -26.86 -10.52
N TYR A 166 2.96 -26.72 -10.54
CA TYR A 166 2.24 -25.98 -11.58
C TYR A 166 2.76 -24.55 -11.76
N ARG A 167 3.07 -23.83 -10.67
CA ARG A 167 3.59 -22.47 -10.76
C ARG A 167 4.99 -22.41 -11.35
N HIS A 168 5.83 -23.38 -11.03
CA HIS A 168 7.16 -23.49 -11.62
C HIS A 168 7.07 -23.69 -13.13
N GLU A 169 6.19 -24.59 -13.58
CA GLU A 169 5.94 -24.85 -15.00
C GLU A 169 5.30 -23.66 -15.71
N LYS A 170 4.36 -22.97 -15.04
CA LYS A 170 3.63 -21.82 -15.61
C LYS A 170 4.52 -20.58 -15.75
N PHE A 171 5.48 -20.40 -14.84
CA PHE A 171 6.37 -19.24 -14.82
C PHE A 171 7.84 -19.66 -14.85
N PRO A 172 8.32 -20.28 -15.96
CA PRO A 172 9.68 -20.82 -16.04
C PRO A 172 10.77 -19.73 -15.96
N ARG A 173 10.40 -18.46 -16.20
CA ARG A 173 11.29 -17.30 -16.07
C ARG A 173 11.45 -16.81 -14.62
N LEU A 174 10.63 -17.29 -13.69
CA LEU A 174 10.77 -16.95 -12.27
C LEU A 174 11.72 -17.93 -11.59
N SER A 175 12.62 -17.41 -10.75
CA SER A 175 13.45 -18.27 -9.93
C SER A 175 12.61 -19.01 -8.89
N VAL A 176 13.06 -20.21 -8.50
CA VAL A 176 12.43 -21.01 -7.44
C VAL A 176 12.28 -20.19 -6.16
N ALA A 177 13.28 -19.36 -5.80
CA ALA A 177 13.22 -18.49 -4.64
C ALA A 177 12.06 -17.47 -4.72
N LYS A 178 11.84 -16.82 -5.88
CA LYS A 178 10.72 -15.88 -6.08
C LYS A 178 9.38 -16.59 -5.94
N ILE A 179 9.26 -17.79 -6.52
CA ILE A 179 8.04 -18.60 -6.40
C ILE A 179 7.82 -19.02 -4.95
N LYS A 180 8.84 -19.52 -4.24
CA LYS A 180 8.74 -19.91 -2.81
C LYS A 180 8.30 -18.75 -1.92
N GLU A 181 8.85 -17.57 -2.17
CA GLU A 181 8.56 -16.34 -1.43
C GLU A 181 7.27 -15.65 -1.87
N GLY A 182 6.55 -16.18 -2.87
CA GLY A 182 5.30 -15.60 -3.35
C GLY A 182 5.45 -14.24 -4.04
N VAL A 183 6.61 -14.00 -4.65
CA VAL A 183 6.93 -12.73 -5.33
C VAL A 183 6.44 -12.79 -6.77
N PHE A 184 5.26 -12.24 -7.00
CA PHE A 184 4.61 -12.14 -8.31
C PHE A 184 4.27 -10.68 -8.65
N VAL A 185 4.23 -10.36 -9.94
CA VAL A 185 3.65 -9.09 -10.43
C VAL A 185 2.15 -9.23 -10.71
N GLY A 186 1.44 -8.11 -10.82
CA GLY A 186 -0.02 -8.12 -11.01
C GLY A 186 -0.50 -8.94 -12.21
N THR A 187 0.25 -8.96 -13.32
CA THR A 187 -0.08 -9.78 -14.51
C THR A 187 0.04 -11.27 -14.24
N GLN A 188 1.06 -11.70 -13.51
CA GLN A 188 1.26 -13.10 -13.12
C GLN A 188 0.18 -13.56 -12.14
N ILE A 189 -0.23 -12.71 -11.20
CA ILE A 189 -1.37 -12.97 -10.31
C ILE A 189 -2.65 -13.19 -11.11
N LYS A 190 -2.96 -12.30 -12.05
CA LYS A 190 -4.13 -12.45 -12.92
C LYS A 190 -4.08 -13.78 -13.71
N GLN A 191 -2.91 -14.19 -14.17
CA GLN A 191 -2.74 -15.47 -14.86
C GLN A 191 -2.92 -16.67 -13.93
N LEU A 192 -2.45 -16.58 -12.68
CA LEU A 192 -2.56 -17.65 -11.69
C LEU A 192 -4.03 -17.98 -11.37
N PHE A 193 -4.87 -16.96 -11.19
CA PHE A 193 -6.29 -17.11 -10.84
C PHE A 193 -7.23 -17.27 -12.04
N ARG A 194 -6.72 -17.18 -13.28
CA ARG A 194 -7.54 -17.39 -14.49
C ARG A 194 -7.73 -18.87 -14.85
N VAL A 195 -7.01 -19.79 -14.21
CA VAL A 195 -6.97 -21.20 -14.62
C VAL A 195 -7.68 -22.08 -13.60
N SER A 196 -8.71 -22.79 -14.04
CA SER A 196 -9.47 -23.77 -13.22
C SER A 196 -8.57 -24.84 -12.56
N LYS A 197 -7.45 -25.19 -13.20
CA LYS A 197 -6.42 -26.11 -12.65
C LYS A 197 -5.82 -25.65 -11.32
N PHE A 198 -5.77 -24.35 -11.06
CA PHE A 198 -5.26 -23.83 -9.78
C PHE A 198 -6.21 -24.17 -8.62
N GLU A 199 -7.52 -24.09 -8.85
CA GLU A 199 -8.54 -24.41 -7.85
C GLU A 199 -8.60 -25.92 -7.54
N THR A 200 -8.43 -26.77 -8.55
CA THR A 200 -8.42 -28.23 -8.35
C THR A 200 -7.14 -28.77 -7.73
N SER A 201 -6.00 -28.08 -7.89
CA SER A 201 -4.71 -28.50 -7.32
C SER A 201 -4.39 -27.90 -5.94
N SER A 202 -5.21 -26.94 -5.48
CA SER A 202 -5.05 -26.26 -4.18
C SER A 202 -6.01 -26.78 -3.09
N LYS A 203 -6.82 -27.80 -3.39
CA LYS A 203 -7.54 -28.61 -2.39
C LYS A 203 -6.62 -29.67 -1.81
#